data_AF-A0A3P8GDK0-F1
#
_entry.id   AF-A0A3P8GDK0-F1
#
_cell.length_a   1.000
_cell.length_b   1.000
_cell.length_c   1.000
_cell.angle_alpha   90.00
_cell.angle_beta   90.00
_cell.angle_gamma   90.00
#
_symmetry.space_group_name_H-M   'P 1'
#
loop_
_entity.id
_entity.type
_entity.pdbx_description
1 polymer ?
#
loop_
_entity_poly.entity_id
_entity_poly.type
_entity_poly.pdbx_seq_one_letter_code
_entity_poly.pdbx_strand_id
1 'polypeptide(L)'
;MFVTVNLQQVCFPILGLRGPKCDKEDSCFYEPCADHATCVNKDDESGRICLCNGQEKPECYPNYNPCDSKPCQNGGECQLAGHYNESYICHCPEQWTGHKCNERRSACLEEAAKIQRNNNLSTDHYNNSTEVTSVCLNGGTCFDHPIRFEVRCVCLPSWIGLRCEIPVEIETAVRKVLKFFYYR
;
A
#
# COMPACT_ATOMS: atom_id res chain seq x y z
N MET A 1 19.03 -45.36 -21.61
CA MET A 1 17.79 -44.62 -21.90
C MET A 1 18.19 -43.19 -22.28
N PHE A 2 18.77 -43.05 -23.47
CA PHE A 2 19.28 -41.79 -24.04
C PHE A 2 19.33 -41.96 -25.56
N VAL A 3 19.44 -40.86 -26.30
CA VAL A 3 19.79 -40.88 -27.73
C VAL A 3 21.15 -40.25 -27.93
N THR A 4 21.91 -40.75 -28.90
CA THR A 4 23.21 -40.17 -29.26
C THR A 4 23.02 -39.21 -30.43
N VAL A 5 23.36 -37.94 -30.24
CA VAL A 5 23.32 -36.90 -31.27
C VAL A 5 24.72 -36.30 -31.38
N ASN A 6 25.34 -36.35 -32.56
CA ASN A 6 26.70 -35.83 -32.80
C ASN A 6 27.74 -36.28 -31.76
N LEU A 7 27.77 -37.58 -31.42
CA LEU A 7 28.65 -38.19 -30.41
C LEU A 7 28.40 -37.74 -28.96
N GLN A 8 27.36 -36.96 -28.69
CA GLN A 8 26.94 -36.56 -27.35
C GLN A 8 25.67 -37.32 -26.94
N GLN A 9 25.65 -37.82 -25.69
CA GLN A 9 24.45 -38.44 -25.13
C GLN A 9 23.47 -37.35 -24.70
N VAL A 10 22.25 -37.44 -25.20
CA VAL A 10 21.12 -36.58 -24.81
C VAL A 10 20.13 -37.46 -24.05
N CYS A 11 19.88 -37.10 -22.79
CA CYS A 11 18.94 -37.81 -21.93
C CYS A 11 17.50 -37.57 -22.38
N PHE A 12 16.63 -38.58 -22.24
CA PHE A 12 15.20 -38.38 -22.51
C PHE A 12 14.61 -37.41 -21.48
N PRO A 13 14.03 -36.27 -21.90
CA PRO A 13 13.59 -35.22 -20.98
C PRO A 13 12.58 -35.69 -19.93
N ILE A 14 11.69 -36.63 -20.29
CA ILE A 14 10.63 -37.13 -19.41
C ILE A 14 11.14 -37.89 -18.18
N LEU A 15 12.42 -38.24 -18.15
CA LEU A 15 13.01 -39.05 -17.09
C LEU A 15 13.71 -38.23 -16.02
N GLY A 16 13.88 -36.91 -16.19
CA GLY A 16 14.58 -36.08 -15.20
C GLY A 16 16.02 -36.52 -14.92
N LEU A 17 16.70 -37.09 -15.93
CA LEU A 17 18.08 -37.56 -15.82
C LEU A 17 19.02 -36.63 -16.58
N ARG A 18 20.22 -36.44 -16.05
CA ARG A 18 21.27 -35.59 -16.63
C ARG A 18 22.64 -36.29 -16.63
N GLY A 19 23.61 -35.58 -17.19
CA GLY A 19 25.00 -36.03 -17.26
C GLY A 19 25.28 -36.86 -18.51
N PRO A 20 26.56 -37.13 -18.79
CA PRO A 20 27.00 -37.76 -20.04
C PRO A 20 26.60 -39.24 -20.17
N LYS A 21 26.10 -39.85 -19.08
CA LYS A 21 25.59 -41.24 -19.03
C LYS A 21 24.11 -41.33 -18.66
N CYS A 22 23.45 -40.19 -18.41
CA CYS A 22 22.08 -40.13 -17.90
C CYS A 22 21.86 -40.97 -16.64
N ASP A 23 22.81 -40.89 -15.71
CA ASP A 23 22.86 -41.65 -14.46
C ASP A 23 22.67 -40.76 -13.22
N LYS A 24 22.58 -39.44 -13.40
CA LYS A 24 22.36 -38.47 -12.32
C LYS A 24 20.94 -37.92 -12.37
N GLU A 25 20.33 -37.77 -11.21
CA GLU A 25 19.07 -37.04 -11.11
C GLU A 25 19.27 -35.55 -11.43
N ASP A 26 18.28 -34.99 -12.10
CA ASP A 26 18.16 -33.56 -12.35
C ASP A 26 17.18 -32.95 -11.36
N SER A 27 17.68 -32.45 -10.24
CA SER A 27 16.87 -31.79 -9.23
C SER A 27 16.15 -30.56 -9.77
N CYS A 28 16.69 -29.91 -10.81
CA CYS A 28 16.02 -28.79 -11.48
C CYS A 28 14.81 -29.22 -12.31
N PHE A 29 14.76 -30.49 -12.75
CA PHE A 29 13.61 -31.06 -13.43
C PHE A 29 12.49 -31.41 -12.43
N TYR A 30 12.84 -32.07 -11.32
CA TYR A 30 11.85 -32.54 -10.34
C TYR A 30 11.35 -31.44 -9.42
N GLU A 31 12.21 -30.49 -9.10
CA GLU A 31 11.90 -29.38 -8.22
C GLU A 31 12.30 -28.08 -8.93
N PRO A 32 11.50 -27.56 -9.86
CA PRO A 32 11.86 -26.32 -10.54
C PRO A 32 12.00 -25.14 -9.55
N CYS A 33 12.75 -24.12 -9.93
CA CYS A 33 12.81 -22.85 -9.21
C CYS A 33 11.56 -21.99 -9.50
N ALA A 34 11.42 -20.86 -8.80
CA ALA A 34 10.39 -19.88 -9.13
C ALA A 34 10.56 -19.34 -10.56
N ASP A 35 9.47 -18.81 -11.13
CA ASP A 35 9.50 -18.25 -12.48
C ASP A 35 10.64 -17.23 -12.64
N HIS A 36 11.31 -17.32 -13.79
CA HIS A 36 12.47 -16.52 -14.17
C HIS A 36 13.76 -16.73 -13.34
N ALA A 37 13.74 -17.55 -12.28
CA ALA A 37 14.96 -17.89 -11.55
C ALA A 37 15.82 -18.90 -12.34
N THR A 38 17.14 -18.79 -12.18
CA THR A 38 18.08 -19.76 -12.75
C THR A 38 18.24 -20.94 -11.80
N CYS A 39 17.99 -22.16 -12.28
CA CYS A 39 18.23 -23.37 -11.52
C CYS A 39 19.61 -23.96 -11.81
N VAL A 40 20.31 -24.36 -10.75
CA VAL A 40 21.62 -25.03 -10.81
C VAL A 40 21.57 -26.31 -9.97
N ASN A 41 21.90 -27.45 -10.57
CA ASN A 41 22.08 -28.70 -9.83
C ASN A 41 23.31 -28.61 -8.94
N LYS A 42 23.23 -29.06 -7.68
CA LYS A 42 24.40 -29.12 -6.80
C LYS A 42 25.36 -30.22 -7.23
N ASP A 43 26.66 -29.98 -7.07
CA ASP A 43 27.70 -30.92 -7.45
C ASP A 43 27.73 -32.19 -6.57
N ASP A 44 27.29 -32.05 -5.31
CA ASP A 44 27.22 -33.13 -4.32
C ASP A 44 25.93 -33.96 -4.40
N GLU A 45 25.08 -33.71 -5.41
CA GLU A 45 23.82 -34.42 -5.63
C GLU A 45 22.79 -34.24 -4.49
N SER A 46 23.01 -33.26 -3.59
CA SER A 46 22.10 -32.96 -2.48
C SER A 46 20.85 -32.15 -2.88
N GLY A 47 20.65 -31.90 -4.17
CA GLY A 47 19.52 -31.14 -4.70
C GLY A 47 19.94 -30.04 -5.68
N ARG A 48 19.31 -28.87 -5.54
CA ARG A 48 19.49 -27.71 -6.42
C ARG A 48 19.77 -26.42 -5.63
N ILE A 49 20.19 -25.40 -6.37
CA ILE A 49 20.27 -24.00 -5.94
C ILE A 49 19.43 -23.17 -6.91
N CYS A 50 18.59 -22.30 -6.38
CA CYS A 50 17.81 -21.34 -7.16
C CYS A 50 18.40 -19.94 -7.04
N LEU A 51 18.69 -19.31 -8.19
CA LEU A 51 19.36 -18.02 -8.26
C LEU A 51 18.45 -16.95 -8.90
N CYS A 52 18.22 -15.86 -8.18
CA CYS A 52 17.60 -14.64 -8.71
C CYS A 52 18.70 -13.64 -8.96
N ASN A 53 18.83 -13.17 -10.20
CA ASN A 53 19.91 -12.24 -10.60
C ASN A 53 21.31 -12.74 -10.15
N GLY A 54 21.53 -14.06 -10.19
CA GLY A 54 22.80 -14.71 -9.81
C GLY A 54 23.03 -14.91 -8.31
N GLN A 55 22.05 -14.62 -7.45
CA GLN A 55 22.15 -14.82 -6.00
C GLN A 55 21.13 -15.82 -5.49
N GLU A 56 21.54 -16.68 -4.56
CA GLU A 56 20.62 -17.58 -3.87
C GLU A 56 19.83 -16.79 -2.81
N LYS A 57 18.50 -16.78 -2.98
CA LYS A 57 17.58 -16.10 -2.06
C LYS A 57 16.29 -16.89 -1.90
N PRO A 58 15.54 -16.72 -0.80
CA PRO A 58 14.27 -17.42 -0.58
C PRO A 58 13.25 -17.21 -1.69
N GLU A 59 13.13 -16.01 -2.24
CA GLU A 59 12.22 -15.68 -3.35
C GLU A 59 12.46 -16.47 -4.65
N CYS A 60 13.65 -17.06 -4.80
CA CYS A 60 14.00 -17.85 -5.97
C CYS A 60 13.40 -19.26 -5.92
N TYR A 61 12.88 -19.66 -4.76
CA TYR A 61 12.25 -20.96 -4.56
C TYR A 61 10.73 -20.86 -4.73
N PRO A 62 10.08 -21.92 -5.23
CA PRO A 62 8.63 -21.95 -5.37
C PRO A 62 7.91 -21.72 -4.03
N ASN A 63 6.70 -21.17 -4.11
CA ASN A 63 5.83 -20.89 -2.96
C ASN A 63 6.37 -19.83 -1.98
N TYR A 64 7.46 -19.15 -2.28
CA TYR A 64 7.82 -17.96 -1.51
C TYR A 64 6.73 -16.90 -1.65
N ASN A 65 6.20 -16.43 -0.52
CA ASN A 65 5.17 -15.42 -0.45
C ASN A 65 5.44 -14.42 0.68
N PRO A 66 5.90 -13.20 0.39
CA PRO A 66 6.15 -12.18 1.42
C PRO A 66 4.86 -11.77 2.18
N CYS A 67 3.67 -12.00 1.62
CA CYS A 67 2.40 -11.73 2.27
C CYS A 67 2.05 -12.69 3.41
N ASP A 68 2.68 -13.87 3.52
CA ASP A 68 2.39 -14.85 4.58
C ASP A 68 2.69 -14.31 5.98
N SER A 69 3.64 -13.37 6.06
CA SER A 69 3.97 -12.63 7.29
C SER A 69 2.91 -11.61 7.72
N LYS A 70 1.85 -11.43 6.91
CA LYS A 70 0.79 -10.43 7.08
C LYS A 70 1.35 -9.01 7.31
N PRO A 71 2.14 -8.49 6.35
CA PRO A 71 2.85 -7.23 6.56
C PRO A 71 1.94 -5.99 6.51
N CYS A 72 0.77 -6.09 5.85
CA CYS A 72 -0.20 -5.01 5.74
C CYS A 72 -1.07 -4.91 6.99
N GLN A 73 -1.12 -3.73 7.60
CA GLN A 73 -1.86 -3.46 8.83
C GLN A 73 -3.24 -2.85 8.55
N ASN A 74 -4.05 -2.74 9.60
CA ASN A 74 -5.34 -2.03 9.59
C ASN A 74 -6.32 -2.44 8.48
N GLY A 75 -6.29 -3.73 8.10
CA GLY A 75 -7.16 -4.29 7.07
C GLY A 75 -6.67 -4.04 5.64
N GLY A 76 -5.41 -3.66 5.44
CA GLY A 76 -4.80 -3.58 4.11
C GLY A 76 -4.69 -4.94 3.43
N GLU A 77 -4.96 -4.96 2.13
CA GLU A 77 -4.84 -6.15 1.29
C GLU A 77 -3.40 -6.26 0.75
N CYS A 78 -2.78 -7.43 0.92
CA CYS A 78 -1.42 -7.67 0.46
C CYS A 78 -1.44 -8.26 -0.95
N GLN A 79 -0.73 -7.62 -1.87
CA GLN A 79 -0.52 -8.11 -3.23
C GLN A 79 0.96 -8.40 -3.46
N LEU A 80 1.27 -9.55 -4.05
CA LEU A 80 2.62 -9.88 -4.51
C LEU A 80 3.11 -8.88 -5.56
N ALA A 81 4.38 -8.52 -5.48
CA ALA A 81 5.02 -7.60 -6.40
C ALA A 81 6.49 -7.98 -6.63
N GLY A 82 7.08 -7.41 -7.67
CA GLY A 82 8.45 -7.72 -8.09
C GLY A 82 8.50 -8.79 -9.17
N HIS A 83 9.68 -8.99 -9.75
CA HIS A 83 9.87 -9.88 -10.88
C HIS A 83 9.88 -11.37 -10.48
N TYR A 84 10.32 -11.64 -9.25
CA TYR A 84 10.41 -12.96 -8.62
C TYR A 84 9.41 -13.09 -7.45
N ASN A 85 8.38 -12.23 -7.40
CA ASN A 85 7.48 -12.09 -6.24
C ASN A 85 8.23 -11.85 -4.92
N GLU A 86 9.39 -11.20 -4.99
CA GLU A 86 10.29 -10.95 -3.87
C GLU A 86 9.76 -9.85 -2.93
N SER A 87 8.76 -9.10 -3.37
CA SER A 87 8.21 -7.94 -2.68
C SER A 87 6.68 -7.99 -2.61
N TYR A 88 6.10 -6.99 -1.95
CA TYR A 88 4.66 -6.86 -1.82
C TYR A 88 4.26 -5.38 -1.88
N ILE A 89 3.01 -5.15 -2.25
CA ILE A 89 2.34 -3.85 -2.15
C ILE A 89 1.13 -4.03 -1.23
N CYS A 90 0.96 -3.11 -0.29
CA CYS A 90 -0.24 -3.05 0.52
C CYS A 90 -1.26 -2.09 -0.08
N HIS A 91 -2.44 -2.58 -0.41
CA HIS A 91 -3.60 -1.75 -0.76
C HIS A 91 -4.29 -1.30 0.51
N CYS A 92 -4.05 -0.06 0.89
CA CYS A 92 -4.57 0.48 2.14
C CYS A 92 -6.04 0.90 2.01
N PRO A 93 -6.86 0.65 3.04
CA PRO A 93 -8.19 1.25 3.13
C PRO A 93 -8.11 2.78 3.11
N GLU A 94 -9.22 3.43 2.79
CA GLU A 94 -9.32 4.90 2.64
C GLU A 94 -8.70 5.70 3.80
N GLN A 95 -8.79 5.17 5.03
CA GLN A 95 -8.38 5.85 6.26
C GLN A 95 -6.88 5.68 6.59
N TRP A 96 -6.16 4.87 5.81
CA TRP A 96 -4.78 4.48 6.08
C TRP A 96 -3.88 4.74 4.88
N THR A 97 -2.59 4.90 5.16
CA THR A 97 -1.52 5.13 4.19
C THR A 97 -0.20 4.55 4.71
N GLY A 98 0.87 4.75 3.95
CA GLY A 98 2.19 4.19 4.19
C GLY A 98 2.33 2.78 3.61
N HIS A 99 3.57 2.33 3.45
CA HIS A 99 3.89 1.04 2.81
C HIS A 99 3.21 -0.16 3.49
N LYS A 100 2.94 -0.07 4.80
CA LYS A 100 2.29 -1.12 5.59
C LYS A 100 0.89 -0.75 6.05
N CYS A 101 0.29 0.32 5.53
CA CYS A 101 -1.02 0.83 5.98
C CYS A 101 -1.07 1.12 7.48
N ASN A 102 0.06 1.55 8.06
CA ASN A 102 0.24 1.80 9.48
C ASN A 102 0.12 3.29 9.86
N GLU A 103 -0.04 4.16 8.87
CA GLU A 103 -0.18 5.59 9.07
C GLU A 103 -1.63 6.00 8.82
N ARG A 104 -2.23 6.72 9.76
CA ARG A 104 -3.59 7.23 9.59
C ARG A 104 -3.57 8.42 8.64
N ARG A 105 -4.46 8.45 7.65
CA ARG A 105 -4.65 9.64 6.82
C ARG A 105 -5.25 10.78 7.64
N SER A 106 -4.95 12.00 7.23
CA SER A 106 -5.59 13.19 7.80
C SER A 106 -6.82 13.56 6.98
N ALA A 107 -7.99 13.49 7.60
CA ALA A 107 -9.23 14.00 7.01
C ALA A 107 -9.13 15.50 6.75
N CYS A 108 -8.43 16.25 7.59
CA CYS A 108 -8.15 17.67 7.36
C CYS A 108 -7.39 17.92 6.05
N LEU A 109 -6.34 17.15 5.77
CA LEU A 109 -5.56 17.32 4.54
C LEU A 109 -6.33 16.87 3.29
N GLU A 110 -7.06 15.76 3.37
CA GLU A 110 -7.87 15.24 2.26
C GLU A 110 -9.00 16.22 1.89
N GLU A 111 -9.70 16.78 2.89
CA GLU A 111 -10.72 17.80 2.64
C GLU A 111 -10.11 19.11 2.10
N ALA A 112 -8.95 19.54 2.60
CA ALA A 112 -8.26 20.71 2.05
C ALA A 112 -7.90 20.51 0.56
N ALA A 113 -7.41 19.33 0.18
CA ALA A 113 -7.08 19.00 -1.20
C ALA A 113 -8.31 18.95 -2.12
N LYS A 114 -9.48 18.53 -1.62
CA LYS A 114 -10.75 18.60 -2.37
C LYS A 114 -11.16 20.05 -2.64
N ILE A 115 -11.01 20.93 -1.65
CA ILE A 115 -11.38 22.34 -1.81
C ILE A 115 -10.44 23.05 -2.81
N GLN A 116 -9.15 22.71 -2.83
CA GLN A 116 -8.20 23.25 -3.81
C GLN A 116 -8.55 22.85 -5.26
N ARG A 117 -8.94 21.59 -5.48
CA ARG A 117 -9.37 21.10 -6.80
C ARG A 117 -10.61 21.82 -7.34
N ASN A 118 -11.57 22.15 -6.47
CA ASN A 118 -12.76 22.91 -6.87
C ASN A 118 -12.46 24.38 -7.22
N ASN A 119 -11.32 24.91 -6.78
CA ASN A 119 -10.88 26.29 -7.03
C ASN A 119 -9.85 26.41 -8.17
N ASN A 120 -9.61 25.34 -8.94
CA ASN A 120 -8.61 25.28 -10.02
C ASN A 120 -7.21 25.80 -9.60
N LEU A 121 -6.83 25.61 -8.34
CA LEU A 121 -5.52 26.02 -7.84
C LEU A 121 -4.55 24.84 -8.00
N SER A 122 -3.48 25.01 -8.79
CA SER A 122 -2.54 23.93 -9.08
C SER A 122 -1.77 23.51 -7.81
N THR A 123 -1.71 22.20 -7.58
CA THR A 123 -1.01 21.59 -6.44
C THR A 123 0.46 21.43 -6.77
N ASP A 124 1.14 22.55 -6.98
CA ASP A 124 2.55 22.54 -7.32
C ASP A 124 3.32 23.04 -6.08
N HIS A 125 3.91 22.11 -5.35
CA HIS A 125 4.91 22.33 -4.30
C HIS A 125 4.52 23.22 -3.09
N TYR A 126 4.28 22.54 -1.97
CA TYR A 126 4.81 22.86 -0.63
C TYR A 126 5.43 24.26 -0.45
N ASN A 127 4.69 25.10 0.28
CA ASN A 127 5.07 26.29 1.06
C ASN A 127 4.56 27.64 0.55
N ASN A 128 3.70 28.22 1.41
CA ASN A 128 3.54 29.65 1.62
C ASN A 128 2.53 30.41 0.74
N SER A 129 1.32 29.84 0.59
CA SER A 129 0.12 30.65 0.40
C SER A 129 -0.79 30.48 1.61
N THR A 130 -0.85 31.52 2.44
CA THR A 130 -1.74 31.74 3.59
C THR A 130 -3.22 31.87 3.20
N GLU A 131 -3.63 31.16 2.16
CA GLU A 131 -5.01 31.08 1.69
C GLU A 131 -5.31 29.62 1.32
N VAL A 132 -5.02 28.71 2.25
CA VAL A 132 -5.66 27.39 2.24
C VAL A 132 -7.13 27.67 2.43
N THR A 133 -7.87 27.55 1.35
CA THR A 133 -9.32 27.41 1.30
C THR A 133 -9.77 26.58 2.50
N SER A 134 -10.27 27.27 3.52
CA SER A 134 -10.12 26.77 4.87
C SER A 134 -11.19 25.72 5.16
N VAL A 135 -10.74 24.51 5.51
CA VAL A 135 -11.63 23.43 5.96
C VAL A 135 -12.49 23.93 7.13
N CYS A 136 -11.89 24.70 8.03
CA CYS A 136 -12.58 25.44 9.09
C CYS A 136 -12.52 26.94 8.79
N LEU A 137 -13.66 27.58 8.59
CA LEU A 137 -13.78 28.99 8.22
C LEU A 137 -13.40 29.93 9.37
N ASN A 138 -13.23 31.21 9.04
CA ASN A 138 -13.08 32.30 10.01
C ASN A 138 -11.96 32.08 11.04
N GLY A 139 -10.82 31.56 10.58
CA GLY A 139 -9.65 31.30 11.43
C GLY A 139 -9.79 30.08 12.34
N GLY A 140 -10.77 29.22 12.11
CA GLY A 140 -10.92 27.95 12.82
C GLY A 140 -9.73 27.01 12.55
N THR A 141 -9.39 26.19 13.54
CA THR A 141 -8.33 25.17 13.41
C THR A 141 -8.95 23.80 13.13
N CYS A 142 -8.40 23.09 12.14
CA CYS A 142 -8.83 21.74 11.79
C CYS A 142 -8.08 20.70 12.61
N PHE A 143 -8.81 19.72 13.14
CA PHE A 143 -8.30 18.53 13.79
C PHE A 143 -8.92 17.28 13.17
N ASP A 144 -8.13 16.22 13.06
CA ASP A 144 -8.66 14.91 12.70
C ASP A 144 -9.49 14.35 13.86
N HIS A 145 -10.66 13.81 13.54
CA HIS A 145 -11.50 13.19 14.55
C HIS A 145 -10.80 11.93 15.12
N PRO A 146 -10.85 11.69 16.45
CA PRO A 146 -10.03 10.66 17.09
C PRO A 146 -10.38 9.22 16.70
N ILE A 147 -11.62 8.97 16.27
CA ILE A 147 -12.13 7.61 15.98
C ILE A 147 -12.54 7.49 14.51
N ARG A 148 -13.49 8.31 14.06
CA ARG A 148 -13.96 8.37 12.68
C ARG A 148 -13.02 9.17 11.79
N PHE A 149 -13.03 8.87 10.49
CA PHE A 149 -12.32 9.63 9.46
C PHE A 149 -13.14 10.86 9.07
N GLU A 150 -13.22 11.82 9.98
CA GLU A 150 -14.02 13.04 9.86
C GLU A 150 -13.22 14.26 10.28
N VAL A 151 -13.58 15.41 9.73
CA VAL A 151 -13.04 16.72 10.12
C VAL A 151 -13.69 17.19 11.42
N ARG A 152 -12.88 17.74 12.33
CA ARG A 152 -13.35 18.49 13.50
C ARG A 152 -12.77 19.90 13.48
N CYS A 153 -13.66 20.90 13.48
CA CYS A 153 -13.25 22.30 13.61
C CYS A 153 -13.32 22.78 15.06
N VAL A 154 -12.25 23.46 15.50
CA VAL A 154 -12.25 24.25 16.73
C VAL A 154 -12.31 25.72 16.32
N CYS A 155 -13.42 26.36 16.68
CA CYS A 155 -13.72 27.74 16.27
C CYS A 155 -13.13 28.76 17.23
N LEU A 156 -12.80 29.94 16.70
CA LEU A 156 -12.55 31.12 17.53
C LEU A 156 -13.84 31.52 18.28
N PRO A 157 -13.75 32.22 19.43
CA PRO A 157 -14.90 32.45 20.33
C PRO A 157 -16.14 33.09 19.71
N SER A 158 -15.99 33.85 18.62
CA SER A 158 -17.10 34.53 17.93
C SER A 158 -17.79 33.67 16.87
N TRP A 159 -17.36 32.43 16.65
CA TRP A 159 -17.86 31.54 15.60
C TRP A 159 -18.26 30.18 16.13
N ILE A 160 -19.31 29.62 15.55
CA ILE A 160 -19.84 28.27 15.81
C ILE A 160 -20.22 27.61 14.48
N GLY A 161 -20.75 26.39 14.55
CA GLY A 161 -21.06 25.56 13.39
C GLY A 161 -20.02 24.48 13.18
N LEU A 162 -20.28 23.57 12.24
CA LEU A 162 -19.41 22.42 11.99
C LEU A 162 -18.11 22.82 11.28
N ARG A 163 -18.13 23.96 10.60
CA ARG A 163 -16.98 24.56 9.89
C ARG A 163 -16.72 26.00 10.34
N CYS A 164 -17.19 26.41 11.53
CA CYS A 164 -17.04 27.78 12.04
C CYS A 164 -17.66 28.85 11.14
N GLU A 165 -18.77 28.51 10.48
CA GLU A 165 -19.46 29.32 9.48
C GLU A 165 -20.50 30.28 10.06
N ILE A 166 -20.91 30.08 11.31
CA ILE A 166 -22.00 30.83 11.95
C ILE A 166 -21.43 31.79 12.99
N PRO A 167 -21.67 33.11 12.89
CA PRO A 167 -21.34 34.05 13.95
C PRO A 167 -22.22 33.81 15.19
N VAL A 168 -21.62 33.79 16.38
CA VAL A 168 -22.33 33.63 17.67
C VAL A 168 -23.42 34.71 17.85
N GLU A 169 -23.15 35.93 17.38
CA GLU A 169 -24.08 37.06 17.51
C GLU A 169 -25.44 36.77 16.85
N ILE A 170 -25.45 36.06 15.72
CA ILE A 170 -26.68 35.67 15.02
C ILE A 170 -27.49 34.69 15.86
N GLU A 171 -26.84 33.69 16.47
CA GLU A 171 -27.53 32.72 17.33
C GLU A 171 -28.15 33.39 18.57
N THR A 172 -27.41 34.32 19.19
CA THR A 172 -27.92 35.06 20.35
C THR A 172 -29.10 35.97 19.98
N ALA A 173 -29.09 36.57 18.80
CA ALA A 173 -30.20 37.39 18.30
C ALA A 173 -31.46 36.54 18.07
N VAL A 174 -31.33 35.37 17.43
CA VAL A 174 -32.45 34.45 17.22
C VAL A 174 -33.04 33.97 18.56
N ARG A 175 -32.21 33.62 19.54
CA ARG A 175 -32.69 33.23 20.88
C ARG A 175 -33.44 34.38 21.59
N LYS A 176 -32.99 35.62 21.44
CA LYS A 176 -33.70 36.80 22.00
C LYS A 176 -35.06 37.00 21.34
N VAL A 177 -35.12 36.89 20.01
CA VAL A 177 -36.38 37.01 19.24
C VAL A 177 -37.36 35.89 19.63
N LEU A 178 -36.91 34.63 19.68
CA LEU A 178 -37.77 33.51 20.08
C LEU A 178 -38.28 33.64 21.52
N LYS A 179 -37.44 34.09 22.47
CA LYS A 179 -37.91 34.40 23.83
C LYS A 179 -38.99 35.49 23.81
N PHE A 180 -38.83 36.53 23.01
CA PHE A 180 -39.84 37.59 22.91
C PHE A 180 -41.22 37.07 22.45
N PHE A 181 -41.26 36.07 21.57
CA PHE A 181 -42.51 35.45 21.13
C PHE A 181 -43.09 34.42 22.11
N TYR A 182 -42.28 33.83 22.98
CA TYR A 182 -42.74 32.81 23.94
C TYR A 182 -43.33 33.39 25.24
N TYR A 183 -42.99 34.65 25.56
CA TYR A 183 -43.49 35.37 26.75
C TYR A 183 -44.60 36.39 26.40
N ARG A 184 -45.27 36.22 25.27
CA ARG A 184 -46.37 37.06 24.80
C ARG A 184 -47.60 36.19 24.52
#